data_AF-A0A3P6EVD8-F1
#
_entry.id   AF-A0A3P6EVD8-F1
#
_cell.length_a   1.000
_cell.length_b   1.000
_cell.length_c   1.000
_cell.angle_alpha   90.00
_cell.angle_beta   90.00
_cell.angle_gamma   90.00
#
_symmetry.space_group_name_H-M   'P 1'
#
loop_
_entity.id
_entity.type
_entity.pdbx_description
1 polymer ?
#
loop_
_entity_poly.entity_id
_entity_poly.type
_entity_poly.pdbx_seq_one_letter_code
_entity_poly.pdbx_strand_id
1 'polypeptide(L)'
;MRDTLVYDLLVLPETLFAMLVEITERAMAHYDKKDVLIVGGVGCNERLQDMMRTMCSERDGRLFATDDRYCIDNGAMIAYTGLLEFVNGIETPLEDSTFTQRFRTDEVHAVWREKEDMVRGDKNVAAAKRLCVLNFYRL
;
A
#
# COMPACT_ATOMS: atom_id res chain seq x y z
N MET A 1 -25.86 28.57 16.33
CA MET A 1 -26.19 27.12 16.38
C MET A 1 -25.93 26.40 15.05
N ARG A 2 -26.26 27.00 13.88
CA ARG A 2 -25.85 26.43 12.58
C ARG A 2 -24.33 26.47 12.32
N ASP A 3 -23.65 27.53 12.75
CA ASP A 3 -22.20 27.68 12.50
C ASP A 3 -21.34 26.70 13.30
N THR A 4 -21.77 26.30 14.50
CA THR A 4 -21.07 25.31 15.34
C THR A 4 -21.15 23.91 14.75
N LEU A 5 -22.34 23.51 14.26
CA LEU A 5 -22.54 22.20 13.61
C LEU A 5 -21.71 22.03 12.32
N VAL A 6 -21.54 23.11 11.55
CA VAL A 6 -20.71 23.12 10.35
C VAL A 6 -19.22 23.06 10.72
N TYR A 7 -18.80 23.78 11.77
CA TYR A 7 -17.44 23.71 12.30
C TYR A 7 -17.09 22.29 12.79
N ASP A 8 -17.96 21.67 13.57
CA ASP A 8 -17.75 20.30 14.06
C ASP A 8 -17.61 19.31 12.88
N LEU A 9 -18.38 19.50 11.80
CA LEU A 9 -18.27 18.68 10.59
C LEU A 9 -16.93 18.87 9.87
N LEU A 10 -16.37 20.08 9.88
CA LEU A 10 -15.07 20.42 9.28
C LEU A 10 -13.88 19.91 10.11
N VAL A 11 -14.03 19.75 11.43
CA VAL A 11 -12.97 19.24 12.31
C VAL A 11 -12.80 17.71 12.21
N LEU A 12 -13.84 16.99 11.79
CA LEU A 12 -13.82 15.52 11.69
C LEU A 12 -12.76 14.99 10.69
N PRO A 13 -12.70 15.45 9.42
CA PRO A 13 -11.65 15.02 8.49
C PRO A 13 -10.26 15.38 9.00
N GLU A 14 -10.11 16.54 9.65
CA GLU A 14 -8.80 17.05 10.07
C GLU A 14 -8.24 16.24 11.23
N THR A 15 -9.11 15.84 12.16
CA THR A 15 -8.76 14.92 13.25
C THR A 15 -8.40 13.55 12.69
N LEU A 16 -9.16 13.05 11.71
CA LEU A 16 -8.89 11.77 11.06
C LEU A 16 -7.54 11.78 10.33
N PHE A 17 -7.27 12.81 9.54
CA PHE A 17 -6.02 12.95 8.81
C PHE A 17 -4.84 13.11 9.76
N ALA A 18 -4.98 13.87 10.86
CA ALA A 18 -3.94 13.95 11.89
C ALA A 18 -3.62 12.58 12.49
N MET A 19 -4.64 11.76 12.79
CA MET A 19 -4.42 10.39 13.26
C MET A 19 -3.69 9.52 12.22
N LEU A 20 -4.06 9.63 10.93
CA LEU A 20 -3.38 8.93 9.84
C LEU A 20 -1.91 9.35 9.71
N VAL A 21 -1.62 10.65 9.84
CA VAL A 21 -0.26 11.19 9.83
C VAL A 21 0.55 10.63 11.00
N GLU A 22 0.02 10.64 12.22
CA GLU A 22 0.76 10.15 13.39
C GLU A 22 1.07 8.64 13.29
N ILE A 23 0.11 7.80 12.88
CA ILE A 23 0.39 6.36 12.73
C ILE A 23 1.43 6.10 11.63
N THR A 24 1.42 6.90 10.55
CA THR A 24 2.36 6.78 9.45
C THR A 24 3.75 7.20 9.89
N GLU A 25 3.86 8.32 10.63
CA GLU A 25 5.13 8.78 11.19
C GLU A 25 5.72 7.76 12.18
N ARG A 26 4.90 7.22 13.09
CA ARG A 26 5.32 6.16 14.03
C ARG A 26 5.85 4.94 13.28
N ALA A 27 5.21 4.53 12.18
CA ALA A 27 5.67 3.43 11.34
C ALA A 27 6.98 3.76 10.61
N MET A 28 7.12 4.96 10.05
CA MET A 28 8.36 5.41 9.40
C MET A 28 9.55 5.36 10.35
N ALA A 29 9.37 5.87 11.57
CA ALA A 29 10.40 5.84 12.61
C ALA A 29 10.74 4.39 13.02
N HIS A 30 9.76 3.50 13.08
CA HIS A 30 9.96 2.10 13.45
C HIS A 30 10.72 1.28 12.40
N TYR A 31 10.49 1.56 11.11
CA TYR A 31 11.10 0.83 9.98
C TYR A 31 12.30 1.54 9.34
N ASP A 32 12.77 2.64 9.94
CA ASP A 32 13.84 3.51 9.42
C ASP A 32 13.61 3.88 7.94
N LYS A 33 12.40 4.36 7.64
CA LYS A 33 12.01 4.81 6.29
C LYS A 33 11.85 6.32 6.26
N LYS A 34 12.36 6.92 5.19
CA LYS A 34 12.31 8.37 4.95
C LYS A 34 11.17 8.76 4.01
N ASP A 35 10.82 7.88 3.08
CA ASP A 35 9.84 8.18 2.04
C ASP A 35 8.49 7.49 2.34
N VAL A 36 7.40 8.17 2.01
CA VAL A 36 6.01 7.65 2.10
C VAL A 36 5.41 7.60 0.72
N LEU A 37 4.73 6.49 0.41
CA LEU A 37 3.87 6.35 -0.77
C LEU A 37 2.42 6.29 -0.29
N ILE A 38 1.59 7.22 -0.75
CA ILE A 38 0.15 7.21 -0.49
C ILE A 38 -0.59 6.66 -1.72
N VAL A 39 -1.49 5.70 -1.47
CA VAL A 39 -2.30 4.99 -2.48
C VAL A 39 -3.74 4.84 -1.97
N GLY A 40 -4.64 4.37 -2.83
CA GLY A 40 -6.07 4.23 -2.54
C GLY A 40 -6.85 5.51 -2.82
N GLY A 41 -8.17 5.39 -3.02
CA GLY A 41 -9.00 6.53 -3.42
C GLY A 41 -9.00 7.70 -2.43
N VAL A 42 -8.82 7.44 -1.13
CA VAL A 42 -8.68 8.50 -0.10
C VAL A 42 -7.32 9.20 -0.19
N GLY A 43 -6.30 8.55 -0.75
CA GLY A 43 -4.98 9.11 -0.98
C GLY A 43 -4.95 10.26 -2.00
N CYS A 44 -5.99 10.38 -2.84
CA CYS A 44 -6.18 11.49 -3.77
C CYS A 44 -6.62 12.79 -3.07
N ASN A 45 -6.94 12.75 -1.77
CA ASN A 45 -7.34 13.95 -1.04
C ASN A 45 -6.16 14.92 -0.83
N GLU A 46 -6.26 16.11 -1.42
CA GLU A 46 -5.20 17.13 -1.38
C GLU A 46 -4.85 17.55 0.06
N ARG A 47 -5.84 17.65 0.96
CA ARG A 47 -5.61 18.04 2.36
C ARG A 47 -4.78 16.99 3.11
N LEU A 48 -5.08 15.71 2.92
CA LEU A 48 -4.30 14.61 3.48
C LEU A 48 -2.87 14.59 2.90
N GLN A 49 -2.73 14.78 1.59
CA GLN A 49 -1.42 14.86 0.94
C GLN A 49 -0.59 16.02 1.48
N ASP A 50 -1.19 17.19 1.71
CA ASP A 50 -0.50 18.35 2.27
C ASP A 50 0.01 18.08 3.69
N MET A 51 -0.82 17.50 4.55
CA MET A 51 -0.41 17.15 5.92
C MET A 51 0.72 16.11 5.93
N MET A 52 0.63 15.09 5.08
CA MET A 52 1.68 14.08 4.93
C MET A 52 2.98 14.66 4.35
N ARG A 53 2.87 15.59 3.40
CA ARG A 53 4.03 16.23 2.77
C ARG A 53 4.81 17.06 3.78
N THR A 54 4.11 17.81 4.64
CA THR A 54 4.73 18.55 5.75
C THR A 54 5.48 17.58 6.67
N MET A 55 4.81 16.53 7.18
CA MET A 55 5.44 15.54 8.06
C MET A 55 6.67 14.87 7.41
N CYS A 56 6.58 14.48 6.14
CA CYS A 56 7.72 13.88 5.42
C CYS A 56 8.89 14.89 5.29
N SER A 57 8.59 16.14 4.97
CA SER A 57 9.61 17.17 4.76
C SER A 57 10.38 17.52 6.03
N GLU A 58 9.73 17.48 7.20
CA GLU A 58 10.37 17.68 8.51
C GLU A 58 11.36 16.55 8.87
N ARG A 59 11.28 15.42 8.16
CA ARG A 59 12.11 14.22 8.37
C ARG A 59 13.11 13.97 7.23
N ASP A 60 13.38 14.98 6.39
CA ASP A 60 14.19 14.87 5.18
C ASP A 60 13.72 13.75 4.22
N GLY A 61 12.39 13.54 4.21
CA GLY A 61 11.69 12.52 3.45
C GLY A 61 10.88 13.08 2.30
N ARG A 62 10.34 12.20 1.45
CA ARG A 62 9.46 12.58 0.34
C ARG A 62 8.13 11.85 0.40
N LEU A 63 7.07 12.60 0.12
CA LEU A 63 5.76 12.03 -0.17
C LEU A 63 5.64 11.77 -1.67
N PHE A 64 5.31 10.53 -2.02
CA PHE A 64 4.87 10.14 -3.35
C PHE A 64 3.36 9.94 -3.32
N ALA A 65 2.64 10.78 -4.05
CA ALA A 65 1.23 10.58 -4.35
C ALA A 65 1.13 10.09 -5.80
N THR A 66 0.43 8.98 -6.01
CA THR A 66 0.24 8.43 -7.36
C THR A 66 -0.87 9.24 -8.07
N ASP A 67 -0.78 9.35 -9.40
CA ASP A 67 -1.85 9.92 -10.23
C ASP A 67 -3.19 9.22 -9.91
N ASP A 68 -4.28 9.99 -9.86
CA ASP A 68 -5.61 9.51 -9.48
C ASP A 68 -6.05 8.26 -10.26
N ARG A 69 -5.61 8.12 -11.52
CA ARG A 69 -5.92 6.96 -12.37
C ARG A 69 -5.31 5.66 -11.87
N TYR A 70 -4.23 5.74 -11.11
CA TYR A 70 -3.53 4.58 -10.53
C TYR A 70 -3.75 4.45 -9.02
N CYS A 71 -4.27 5.48 -8.35
CA CYS A 71 -4.68 5.42 -6.95
C CYS A 71 -5.95 4.61 -6.72
N ILE A 72 -6.81 4.52 -7.74
CA ILE A 72 -8.05 3.72 -7.71
C ILE A 72 -7.73 2.29 -8.16
N ASP A 73 -8.38 1.29 -7.55
CA ASP A 73 -8.23 -0.12 -7.85
C ASP A 73 -8.40 -0.41 -9.35
N ASN A 74 -7.31 -0.75 -10.03
CA ASN A 74 -7.25 -0.89 -11.48
C ASN A 74 -6.61 -2.23 -11.91
N GLY A 75 -6.93 -2.72 -13.10
CA GLY A 75 -6.35 -3.98 -13.61
C GLY A 75 -4.84 -3.91 -13.85
N ALA A 76 -4.27 -2.72 -14.05
CA ALA A 76 -2.85 -2.56 -14.34
C ALA A 76 -1.97 -2.89 -13.12
N MET A 77 -2.39 -2.54 -11.90
CA MET A 77 -1.66 -2.90 -10.68
C MET A 77 -1.59 -4.42 -10.47
N ILE A 78 -2.66 -5.13 -10.85
CA ILE A 78 -2.74 -6.60 -10.78
C ILE A 78 -1.85 -7.22 -11.86
N ALA A 79 -1.98 -6.77 -13.11
CA ALA A 79 -1.17 -7.26 -14.22
C ALA A 79 0.34 -7.02 -13.99
N TYR A 80 0.71 -5.85 -13.48
CA TYR A 80 2.11 -5.53 -13.19
C TYR A 80 2.69 -6.39 -12.07
N THR A 81 1.94 -6.61 -10.98
CA THR A 81 2.39 -7.48 -9.88
C THR A 81 2.52 -8.93 -10.35
N GLY A 82 1.55 -9.44 -11.12
CA GLY A 82 1.63 -10.78 -11.70
C GLY A 82 2.78 -10.93 -12.70
N LEU A 83 3.08 -9.88 -13.48
CA LEU A 83 4.27 -9.86 -14.34
C LEU A 83 5.56 -9.93 -13.51
N LEU A 84 5.66 -9.16 -12.41
CA LEU A 84 6.82 -9.21 -11.52
C LEU A 84 7.04 -10.61 -10.92
N GLU A 85 5.97 -11.31 -10.54
CA GLU A 85 6.05 -12.69 -10.08
C GLU A 85 6.52 -13.63 -11.20
N PHE A 86 5.89 -13.53 -12.38
CA PHE A 86 6.19 -14.37 -13.53
C PHE A 86 7.64 -14.25 -14.00
N VAL A 87 8.16 -13.02 -14.14
CA VAL A 87 9.56 -12.80 -14.56
C VAL A 87 10.57 -13.27 -13.51
N ASN A 88 10.15 -13.42 -12.24
CA ASN A 88 10.95 -14.00 -11.16
C ASN A 88 10.70 -15.51 -10.98
N GLY A 89 10.06 -16.18 -11.96
CA GLY A 89 9.92 -17.63 -12.01
C GLY A 89 8.77 -18.19 -11.14
N ILE A 90 7.85 -17.34 -10.70
CA ILE A 90 6.65 -17.77 -9.97
C ILE A 90 5.50 -17.96 -10.97
N GLU A 91 4.93 -19.17 -10.99
CA GLU A 91 3.75 -19.51 -11.77
C GLU A 91 2.68 -20.11 -10.84
N THR A 92 1.40 -19.86 -11.14
CA THR A 92 0.27 -20.42 -10.39
C THR A 92 -0.47 -21.42 -11.29
N PRO A 93 -0.50 -22.72 -10.96
CA PRO A 93 -1.33 -23.70 -11.65
C PRO A 93 -2.82 -23.32 -11.61
N LEU A 94 -3.61 -23.81 -12.57
CA LEU A 94 -5.03 -23.47 -12.64
C LEU A 94 -5.80 -24.00 -11.43
N GLU A 95 -5.45 -25.19 -10.96
CA GLU A 95 -6.01 -25.81 -9.76
C GLU A 95 -5.79 -24.99 -8.48
N ASP A 96 -4.70 -24.21 -8.44
CA ASP A 96 -4.32 -23.36 -7.31
C ASP A 96 -4.86 -21.92 -7.47
N SER A 97 -5.41 -21.56 -8.64
CA SER A 97 -5.96 -20.25 -8.98
C SER A 97 -7.35 -20.03 -8.35
N THR A 98 -7.44 -20.23 -7.04
CA THR A 98 -8.67 -20.08 -6.24
C THR A 98 -8.76 -18.69 -5.60
N PHE A 99 -9.95 -18.31 -5.11
CA PHE A 99 -10.17 -17.01 -4.47
C PHE A 99 -10.01 -17.09 -2.95
N THR A 100 -9.47 -16.04 -2.33
CA THR A 100 -9.40 -15.91 -0.87
C THR A 100 -9.95 -14.55 -0.43
N GLN A 101 -11.09 -14.55 0.25
CA GLN A 101 -11.76 -13.30 0.66
C GLN A 101 -11.00 -12.51 1.74
N ARG A 102 -10.17 -13.17 2.54
CA ARG A 102 -9.39 -12.57 3.65
C ARG A 102 -7.90 -12.77 3.42
N PHE A 103 -7.44 -12.38 2.24
CA PHE A 103 -6.04 -12.58 1.88
C PHE A 103 -5.16 -11.58 2.64
N ARG A 104 -4.23 -12.09 3.44
CA ARG A 104 -3.35 -11.26 4.27
C ARG A 104 -2.12 -10.81 3.48
N THR A 105 -1.65 -9.61 3.76
CA THR A 105 -0.47 -9.03 3.09
C THR A 105 0.84 -9.71 3.47
N ASP A 106 0.91 -10.38 4.63
CA ASP A 106 2.08 -11.14 5.09
C ASP A 106 2.10 -12.60 4.62
N GLU A 107 1.07 -13.06 3.89
CA GLU A 107 1.05 -14.39 3.27
C GLU A 107 1.76 -14.44 1.90
N VAL A 108 2.12 -13.28 1.34
CA VAL A 108 2.75 -13.17 0.01
C VAL A 108 4.25 -12.93 0.16
N HIS A 109 5.04 -13.77 -0.51
CA HIS A 109 6.48 -13.57 -0.62
C HIS A 109 6.81 -12.71 -1.85
N ALA A 110 7.26 -11.47 -1.64
CA ALA A 110 7.59 -10.53 -2.71
C ALA A 110 8.96 -10.82 -3.34
N VAL A 111 9.05 -11.92 -4.11
CA VAL A 111 10.28 -12.43 -4.75
C VAL A 111 11.06 -11.38 -5.56
N TRP A 112 10.36 -10.41 -6.16
CA TRP A 112 10.95 -9.36 -6.99
C TRP A 112 11.71 -8.28 -6.19
N ARG A 113 11.69 -8.33 -4.85
CA ARG A 113 12.45 -7.40 -3.99
C ARG A 113 13.79 -7.97 -3.51
N GLU A 114 14.05 -9.25 -3.71
CA GLU A 114 15.30 -9.87 -3.31
C GLU A 114 16.42 -9.47 -4.28
N LYS A 115 17.50 -8.88 -3.76
CA LYS A 115 18.72 -8.62 -4.54
C LYS A 115 19.59 -9.86 -4.47
N GLU A 116 19.66 -10.63 -5.55
CA GLU A 116 20.68 -11.66 -5.84
C GLU A 116 21.38 -12.30 -4.62
N ASP A 117 20.61 -12.96 -3.75
CA ASP A 117 21.13 -14.01 -2.87
C ASP A 117 20.70 -15.38 -3.42
N MET A 118 21.04 -15.63 -4.69
CA MET A 118 20.94 -16.95 -5.31
C MET A 118 22.05 -17.88 -4.78
N VAL A 119 22.07 -18.19 -3.49
CA VAL A 119 22.86 -19.29 -2.93
C VAL A 119 22.09 -20.03 -1.82
N ARG A 120 20.97 -20.62 -2.18
CA ARG A 120 20.58 -21.99 -1.82
C ARG A 120 19.17 -22.23 -2.35
N GLY A 121 19.11 -23.08 -3.37
CA GLY A 121 17.84 -23.57 -3.88
C GLY A 121 17.10 -24.33 -2.78
N ASP A 122 16.12 -23.66 -2.18
CA ASP A 122 14.87 -24.32 -1.84
C ASP A 122 13.87 -23.93 -2.92
N LYS A 123 13.64 -24.84 -3.87
CA LYS A 123 12.53 -24.74 -4.85
C LYS A 123 11.14 -24.84 -4.17
N ASN A 124 11.11 -24.85 -2.84
CA ASN A 124 9.95 -24.88 -1.96
C ASN A 124 9.67 -23.52 -1.29
N VAL A 125 10.36 -22.44 -1.68
CA VAL A 125 9.83 -21.09 -1.40
C VAL A 125 8.49 -21.05 -2.10
N ALA A 126 7.42 -21.08 -1.29
CA ALA A 126 6.05 -21.15 -1.77
C ALA A 126 5.88 -20.09 -2.86
N ALA A 127 5.86 -20.54 -4.13
CA ALA A 127 5.33 -19.77 -5.24
C ALA A 127 4.08 -19.10 -4.69
N ALA A 128 4.05 -17.77 -4.68
CA ALA A 128 3.00 -16.99 -4.04
C ALA A 128 1.67 -17.69 -4.32
N LYS A 129 1.16 -18.42 -3.32
CA LYS A 129 0.26 -19.57 -3.55
C LYS A 129 -1.11 -19.18 -4.08
N ARG A 130 -1.30 -17.90 -4.38
CA ARG A 130 -2.57 -17.22 -4.49
C ARG A 130 -2.33 -15.92 -5.26
N LEU A 131 -2.39 -16.00 -6.59
CA LEU A 131 -2.68 -14.80 -7.38
C LEU A 131 -4.15 -14.44 -7.13
N CYS A 132 -4.43 -13.72 -6.04
CA CYS A 132 -5.75 -13.20 -5.78
C CYS A 132 -5.63 -11.87 -5.04
N VAL A 133 -5.72 -10.78 -5.81
CA VAL A 133 -6.10 -9.42 -5.40
C VAL A 133 -5.50 -8.97 -4.06
N LEU A 134 -4.36 -8.28 -4.12
CA LEU A 134 -3.90 -7.41 -3.03
C LEU A 134 -5.10 -6.60 -2.51
N ASN A 135 -5.44 -6.82 -1.24
CA ASN A 135 -6.83 -6.74 -0.79
C ASN A 135 -7.28 -5.32 -0.39
N PHE A 136 -6.99 -4.34 -1.25
CA PHE A 136 -7.27 -2.93 -1.00
C PHE A 136 -8.76 -2.60 -0.84
N TYR A 137 -9.67 -3.51 -1.24
CA TYR A 137 -11.11 -3.26 -1.35
C TYR A 137 -11.96 -3.47 -0.07
N ARG A 138 -11.39 -3.64 1.15
CA ARG A 138 -12.22 -3.83 2.36
C ARG A 138 -11.69 -3.17 3.65
N LEU A 139 -12.07 -1.91 3.85
CA LEU A 139 -12.48 -1.40 5.18
C LEU A 139 -13.94 -1.82 5.44
#